data_AF-A0A7T5JH04-F1
#
_entry.id   AF-A0A7T5JH04-F1
#
_cell.length_a   1.000
_cell.length_b   1.000
_cell.length_c   1.000
_cell.angle_alpha   90.00
_cell.angle_beta   90.00
_cell.angle_gamma   90.00
#
_symmetry.space_group_name_H-M   'P 1'
#
loop_
_entity.id
_entity.type
_entity.pdbx_description
1 polymer ?
#
loop_
_entity_poly.entity_id
_entity_poly.type
_entity_poly.pdbx_seq_one_letter_code
_entity_poly.pdbx_strand_id
1 'polypeptide(L)'
;MTQTQTKPNSVSFEPVDWLTLFADCEKHPPVPTVSLKTLAILNPPFGKQAIQHPVAQTYELGHHWRRPKANAEPDLHSAWQRTSRVKASTQLEVLFLELALRQIAPGEVMVALVPNGILADHDHSAARHWLMNQAQLWASIQLPKEVWQAECKTGIITSVIVFQKRQEPSTDDYNIFMAMIQHCGYNSRGKPIPESDFDEIAEGFRDFCPANQTSS
;
A
#
# COMPACT_ATOMS: atom_id res chain seq x y z
N MET A 1 14.98 -54.42 -12.56
CA MET A 1 15.32 -53.28 -11.67
C MET A 1 14.23 -52.25 -11.86
N THR A 2 13.24 -52.24 -10.98
CA THR A 2 12.09 -51.33 -11.07
C THR A 2 12.23 -50.37 -9.90
N GLN A 3 12.63 -49.12 -10.16
CA GLN A 3 12.78 -48.10 -9.13
C GLN A 3 11.40 -47.62 -8.69
N THR A 4 11.04 -47.91 -7.46
CA THR A 4 9.90 -47.32 -6.75
C THR A 4 10.20 -45.86 -6.46
N GLN A 5 9.52 -44.94 -7.14
CA GLN A 5 9.51 -43.52 -6.77
C GLN A 5 8.72 -43.35 -5.46
N THR A 6 9.40 -43.00 -4.38
CA THR A 6 8.79 -42.51 -3.15
C THR A 6 8.29 -41.07 -3.35
N LYS A 7 6.99 -40.86 -3.17
CA LYS A 7 6.38 -39.52 -3.14
C LYS A 7 6.97 -38.70 -1.98
N PRO A 8 7.25 -37.41 -2.15
CA PRO A 8 7.67 -36.56 -1.04
C PRO A 8 6.52 -36.39 -0.05
N ASN A 9 6.82 -36.58 1.23
CA ASN A 9 5.92 -36.33 2.35
C ASN A 9 5.32 -34.94 2.22
N SER A 10 3.99 -34.88 2.20
CA SER A 10 3.23 -33.64 2.38
C SER A 10 3.51 -33.12 3.79
N VAL A 11 4.32 -32.08 3.91
CA VAL A 11 4.46 -31.33 5.16
C VAL A 11 3.15 -30.57 5.36
N SER A 12 2.32 -31.06 6.28
CA SER A 12 1.14 -30.32 6.75
C SER A 12 1.62 -29.07 7.48
N PHE A 13 1.27 -27.91 6.95
CA PHE A 13 1.38 -26.65 7.69
C PHE A 13 0.29 -26.67 8.77
N GLU A 14 0.68 -26.68 10.04
CA GLU A 14 -0.19 -26.20 11.11
C GLU A 14 -0.33 -24.68 10.88
N PRO A 15 -1.54 -24.15 10.63
CA PRO A 15 -1.73 -22.71 10.56
C PRO A 15 -1.27 -22.08 11.88
N VAL A 16 -0.64 -20.91 11.83
CA VAL A 16 -0.45 -20.10 13.03
C VAL A 16 -1.83 -19.91 13.67
N ASP A 17 -2.00 -20.40 14.90
CA ASP A 17 -3.27 -20.25 15.61
C ASP A 17 -3.53 -18.75 15.82
N TRP A 18 -4.61 -18.25 15.23
CA TRP A 18 -5.02 -16.84 15.34
C TRP A 18 -5.14 -16.39 16.80
N LEU A 19 -5.40 -17.31 17.74
CA LEU A 19 -5.40 -17.02 19.18
C LEU A 19 -4.01 -16.63 19.70
N THR A 20 -2.95 -17.24 19.16
CA THR A 20 -1.57 -16.91 19.52
C THR A 20 -1.20 -15.52 19.02
N LEU A 21 -1.55 -15.20 17.77
CA LEU A 21 -1.35 -13.86 17.20
C LEU A 21 -2.09 -12.80 18.01
N PHE A 22 -3.34 -13.07 18.38
CA PHE A 22 -4.15 -12.16 19.19
C PHE A 22 -3.52 -11.92 20.57
N ALA A 23 -3.07 -12.98 21.26
CA ALA A 23 -2.41 -12.88 22.55
C ALA A 23 -1.08 -12.11 22.48
N ASP A 24 -0.34 -12.20 21.37
CA ASP A 24 0.89 -11.44 21.18
C ASP A 24 0.62 -9.95 20.92
N CYS A 25 -0.44 -9.61 20.17
CA CYS A 25 -0.89 -8.22 20.03
C CYS A 25 -1.30 -7.59 21.37
N GLU A 26 -1.89 -8.37 22.28
CA GLU A 26 -2.27 -7.91 23.62
C GLU A 26 -1.05 -7.63 24.51
N LYS A 27 0.00 -8.45 24.40
CA LYS A 27 1.26 -8.29 25.15
C LYS A 27 2.14 -7.15 24.63
N HIS A 28 2.06 -6.85 23.34
CA HIS A 28 2.80 -5.79 22.67
C HIS A 28 1.81 -4.73 22.19
N PRO A 29 1.22 -3.94 23.10
CA PRO A 29 0.21 -2.97 22.73
C PRO A 29 0.80 -2.01 21.69
N PRO A 30 0.04 -1.64 20.65
CA PRO A 30 0.52 -0.76 19.59
C PRO A 30 1.10 0.51 20.22
N VAL A 31 2.19 0.97 19.62
CA VAL A 31 2.97 2.13 20.06
C VAL A 31 2.01 3.28 20.45
N PRO A 32 2.19 3.94 21.62
CA PRO A 32 1.29 4.99 22.13
C PRO A 32 0.74 5.93 21.05
N THR A 33 -0.57 6.15 21.16
CA THR A 33 -1.52 6.56 20.13
C THR A 33 -1.09 7.82 19.37
N VAL A 34 -0.85 7.68 18.08
CA VAL A 34 -0.96 8.83 17.17
C VAL A 34 -2.44 9.21 17.12
N SER A 35 -2.80 10.42 17.55
CA SER A 35 -4.19 10.88 17.51
C SER A 35 -4.61 11.17 16.06
N LEU A 36 -5.18 10.16 15.40
CA LEU A 36 -5.73 10.29 14.04
C LEU A 36 -7.25 10.45 14.10
N LYS A 37 -7.81 11.41 13.35
CA LYS A 37 -9.24 11.76 13.39
C LYS A 37 -10.16 10.63 12.91
N THR A 38 -9.75 9.91 11.86
CA THR A 38 -10.36 8.68 11.35
C THR A 38 -9.28 7.92 10.59
N LEU A 39 -9.22 6.59 10.75
CA LEU A 39 -8.23 5.71 10.13
C LEU A 39 -8.95 4.63 9.30
N ALA A 40 -8.81 4.69 7.97
CA ALA A 40 -9.16 3.56 7.11
C ALA A 40 -7.93 2.65 6.94
N ILE A 41 -8.01 1.38 7.37
CA ILE A 41 -6.95 0.37 7.14
C ILE A 41 -7.43 -0.57 6.05
N LEU A 42 -6.63 -0.72 4.99
CA LEU A 42 -7.04 -1.42 3.78
C LEU A 42 -6.01 -2.48 3.39
N ASN A 43 -6.52 -3.66 3.01
CA ASN A 43 -5.79 -4.68 2.29
C ASN A 43 -6.57 -5.00 0.99
N PRO A 44 -6.47 -4.15 -0.05
CA PRO A 44 -7.12 -4.41 -1.33
C PRO A 44 -6.72 -5.77 -1.91
N PRO A 45 -7.60 -6.44 -2.66
CA PRO A 45 -7.26 -7.69 -3.32
C PRO A 45 -6.10 -7.47 -4.31
N PHE A 46 -5.08 -8.33 -4.23
CA PHE A 46 -3.93 -8.27 -5.13
C PHE A 46 -4.12 -9.13 -6.37
N GLY A 47 -3.64 -8.65 -7.51
CA GLY A 47 -3.48 -9.46 -8.71
C GLY A 47 -4.22 -8.94 -9.93
N LYS A 48 -4.44 -9.82 -10.91
CA LYS A 48 -4.88 -9.44 -12.27
C LYS A 48 -6.38 -9.15 -12.40
N GLN A 49 -7.09 -9.03 -11.29
CA GLN A 49 -8.52 -8.72 -11.32
C GLN A 49 -8.73 -7.30 -11.84
N ALA A 50 -9.72 -7.13 -12.71
CA ALA A 50 -10.04 -5.86 -13.31
C ALA A 50 -11.56 -5.65 -13.36
N ILE A 51 -11.97 -4.43 -13.07
CA ILE A 51 -13.35 -3.99 -13.25
C ILE A 51 -13.54 -3.52 -14.68
N GLN A 52 -14.61 -4.01 -15.31
CA GLN A 52 -14.94 -3.73 -16.70
C GLN A 52 -15.88 -2.52 -16.82
N HIS A 53 -15.96 -1.95 -18.02
CA HIS A 53 -17.07 -1.06 -18.38
C HIS A 53 -18.43 -1.79 -18.25
N PRO A 54 -19.52 -1.13 -17.80
CA PRO A 54 -19.64 0.30 -17.47
C PRO A 54 -19.26 0.66 -16.03
N VAL A 55 -19.01 -0.30 -15.16
CA VAL A 55 -18.75 -0.03 -13.73
C VAL A 55 -17.50 0.83 -13.55
N ALA A 56 -16.43 0.56 -14.29
CA ALA A 56 -15.21 1.37 -14.23
C ALA A 56 -15.43 2.85 -14.62
N GLN A 57 -16.47 3.19 -15.38
CA GLN A 57 -16.75 4.56 -15.81
C GLN A 57 -17.12 5.50 -14.65
N THR A 58 -17.55 4.99 -13.50
CA THR A 58 -17.88 5.84 -12.35
C THR A 58 -16.64 6.37 -11.60
N TYR A 59 -15.47 5.86 -11.99
CA TYR A 59 -14.17 6.18 -11.40
C TYR A 59 -13.33 7.05 -12.34
N GLU A 60 -12.57 7.98 -11.78
CA GLU A 60 -11.63 8.82 -12.51
C GLU A 60 -10.50 7.99 -13.12
N LEU A 61 -9.96 7.03 -12.36
CA LEU A 61 -8.90 6.12 -12.82
C LEU A 61 -9.40 5.08 -13.83
N GLY A 62 -10.73 4.94 -13.96
CA GLY A 62 -11.39 4.18 -15.02
C GLY A 62 -11.28 4.81 -16.42
N HIS A 63 -10.76 6.02 -16.52
CA HIS A 63 -10.58 6.74 -17.79
C HIS A 63 -9.12 6.73 -18.24
N HIS A 64 -8.91 6.98 -19.53
CA HIS A 64 -7.58 7.25 -20.05
C HIS A 64 -7.08 8.62 -19.59
N TRP A 65 -5.80 8.70 -19.26
CA TRP A 65 -5.13 9.93 -18.86
C TRP A 65 -4.06 10.29 -19.88
N ARG A 66 -4.00 11.57 -20.23
CA ARG A 66 -3.03 12.11 -21.18
C ARG A 66 -1.83 12.67 -20.42
N ARG A 67 -0.64 12.16 -20.74
CA ARG A 67 0.64 12.70 -20.26
C ARG A 67 0.95 14.02 -21.00
N PRO A 68 1.59 15.01 -20.35
CA PRO A 68 2.05 16.22 -21.03
C PRO A 68 3.10 15.88 -22.12
N LYS A 69 3.23 16.74 -23.12
CA LYS A 69 4.32 16.64 -24.12
C LYS A 69 5.65 16.99 -23.45
N ALA A 70 6.74 16.37 -23.89
CA ALA A 70 8.08 16.46 -23.31
C ALA A 70 8.73 17.86 -23.25
N ASN A 71 8.09 18.90 -23.81
CA ASN A 71 8.68 20.24 -24.01
C ASN A 71 7.91 21.34 -23.26
N ALA A 72 6.98 20.99 -22.37
CA ALA A 72 6.28 21.96 -21.53
C ALA A 72 7.05 22.13 -20.21
N GLU A 73 7.24 23.39 -19.77
CA GLU A 73 7.75 23.72 -18.43
C GLU A 73 6.98 22.88 -17.39
N PRO A 74 7.67 22.11 -16.52
CA PRO A 74 7.04 21.13 -15.65
C PRO A 74 6.42 21.83 -14.45
N ASP A 75 5.17 22.26 -14.58
CA ASP A 75 4.31 22.38 -13.42
C ASP A 75 3.82 20.96 -13.06
N LEU A 76 4.29 20.47 -11.91
CA LEU A 76 4.18 19.08 -11.45
C LEU A 76 2.74 18.54 -11.44
N HIS A 77 1.74 19.43 -11.38
CA HIS A 77 0.33 19.06 -11.25
C HIS A 77 -0.59 19.41 -12.43
N SER A 78 -0.25 20.33 -13.32
CA SER A 78 -1.13 20.71 -14.46
C SER A 78 -0.98 19.82 -15.70
N ALA A 79 -0.10 18.82 -15.61
CA ALA A 79 0.40 18.10 -16.78
C ALA A 79 -0.46 16.90 -17.21
N TRP A 80 -0.96 16.12 -16.25
CA TRP A 80 -1.80 14.96 -16.54
C TRP A 80 -3.27 15.35 -16.57
N GLN A 81 -3.95 14.97 -17.63
CA GLN A 81 -5.37 15.31 -17.81
C GLN A 81 -6.20 14.06 -18.06
N ARG A 82 -7.24 13.87 -17.25
CA ARG A 82 -8.25 12.84 -17.48
C ARG A 82 -8.97 13.14 -18.79
N THR A 83 -9.09 12.15 -19.64
CA THR A 83 -9.86 12.26 -20.90
C THR A 83 -11.28 11.76 -20.70
N SER A 84 -12.18 12.07 -21.64
CA SER A 84 -13.53 11.49 -21.69
C SER A 84 -13.54 10.02 -22.14
N ARG A 85 -12.42 9.49 -22.63
CA ARG A 85 -12.32 8.10 -23.11
C ARG A 85 -12.22 7.15 -21.91
N VAL A 86 -13.22 6.29 -21.79
CA VAL A 86 -13.24 5.23 -20.76
C VAL A 86 -12.35 4.06 -21.19
N LYS A 87 -11.64 3.46 -20.23
CA LYS A 87 -10.88 2.23 -20.46
C LYS A 87 -11.84 1.04 -20.59
N ALA A 88 -11.46 0.02 -21.36
CA ALA A 88 -12.23 -1.22 -21.43
C ALA A 88 -12.29 -1.91 -20.06
N SER A 89 -11.16 -1.93 -19.35
CA SER A 89 -11.01 -2.45 -18.00
C SER A 89 -9.98 -1.64 -17.21
N THR A 90 -10.08 -1.68 -15.88
CA THR A 90 -9.09 -1.08 -14.96
C THR A 90 -8.83 -2.04 -13.81
N GLN A 91 -7.56 -2.14 -13.38
CA GLN A 91 -7.17 -3.02 -12.28
C GLN A 91 -7.94 -2.67 -11.00
N LEU A 92 -8.43 -3.71 -10.32
CA LEU A 92 -9.28 -3.58 -9.14
C LEU A 92 -8.56 -2.85 -8.00
N GLU A 93 -7.29 -3.20 -7.76
CA GLU A 93 -6.46 -2.57 -6.72
C GLU A 93 -6.37 -1.04 -6.87
N VAL A 94 -6.27 -0.54 -8.11
CA VAL A 94 -6.22 0.90 -8.41
C VAL A 94 -7.55 1.57 -8.12
N LEU A 95 -8.66 0.96 -8.56
CA LEU A 95 -9.99 1.50 -8.29
C LEU A 95 -10.37 1.42 -6.81
N PHE A 96 -9.85 0.42 -6.08
CA PHE A 96 -10.09 0.29 -4.65
C PHE A 96 -9.45 1.43 -3.86
N LEU A 97 -8.24 1.87 -4.24
CA LEU A 97 -7.60 3.04 -3.65
C LEU A 97 -8.41 4.32 -3.92
N GLU A 98 -8.90 4.50 -5.16
CA GLU A 98 -9.78 5.64 -5.47
C GLU A 98 -11.07 5.59 -4.65
N LEU A 99 -11.72 4.43 -4.59
CA LEU A 99 -12.95 4.25 -3.83
C LEU A 99 -12.73 4.61 -2.36
N ALA A 100 -11.71 4.03 -1.73
CA ALA A 100 -11.45 4.25 -0.32
C ALA A 100 -11.14 5.72 -0.01
N LEU A 101 -10.35 6.39 -0.84
CA LEU A 101 -10.05 7.81 -0.67
C LEU A 101 -11.29 8.69 -0.86
N ARG A 102 -12.23 8.30 -1.73
CA ARG A 102 -13.51 9.02 -1.89
C ARG A 102 -14.41 8.90 -0.65
N GLN A 103 -14.28 7.82 0.12
CA GLN A 103 -15.13 7.55 1.29
C GLN A 103 -14.69 8.26 2.58
N ILE A 104 -13.44 8.74 2.66
CA ILE A 104 -12.95 9.48 3.84
C ILE A 104 -13.10 11.00 3.64
N ALA A 105 -13.24 11.76 4.72
CA ALA A 105 -13.31 13.21 4.70
C ALA A 105 -11.91 13.85 4.56
N PRO A 106 -11.79 15.08 4.05
CA PRO A 106 -10.54 15.82 4.08
C PRO A 106 -9.92 15.91 5.49
N GLY A 107 -8.60 15.75 5.57
CA GLY A 107 -7.85 15.69 6.82
C GLY A 107 -7.84 14.32 7.51
N GLU A 108 -8.67 13.37 7.08
CA GLU A 108 -8.64 11.99 7.56
C GLU A 108 -7.50 11.18 6.92
N VAL A 109 -7.08 10.12 7.62
CA VAL A 109 -5.91 9.33 7.26
C VAL A 109 -6.32 7.95 6.76
N MET A 110 -5.66 7.50 5.71
CA MET A 110 -5.79 6.17 5.13
C MET A 110 -4.44 5.45 5.20
N VAL A 111 -4.46 4.22 5.69
CA VAL A 111 -3.33 3.29 5.64
C VAL A 111 -3.71 2.15 4.71
N ALA A 112 -2.95 1.95 3.65
CA ALA A 112 -3.23 0.91 2.66
C ALA A 112 -2.01 0.02 2.47
N LEU A 113 -2.26 -1.27 2.37
CA LEU A 113 -1.29 -2.24 1.89
C LEU A 113 -1.41 -2.34 0.37
N VAL A 114 -0.35 -2.07 -0.38
CA VAL A 114 -0.38 -2.09 -1.85
C VAL A 114 0.74 -2.95 -2.43
N PRO A 115 0.54 -3.59 -3.60
CA PRO A 115 1.65 -4.16 -4.35
C PRO A 115 2.62 -3.07 -4.80
N ASN A 116 3.92 -3.37 -4.80
CA ASN A 116 4.93 -2.39 -5.16
C ASN A 116 4.80 -1.88 -6.62
N GLY A 117 4.12 -2.64 -7.50
CA GLY A 117 3.81 -2.22 -8.86
C GLY A 117 3.04 -0.89 -8.92
N ILE A 118 2.06 -0.66 -8.03
CA ILE A 118 1.33 0.61 -7.96
C ILE A 118 2.30 1.80 -7.74
N LEU A 119 3.35 1.58 -6.96
CA LEU A 119 4.34 2.60 -6.59
C LEU A 119 5.41 2.79 -7.66
N ALA A 120 5.79 1.73 -8.39
CA ALA A 120 6.95 1.74 -9.28
C ALA A 120 6.62 1.70 -10.78
N ASP A 121 5.57 0.98 -11.19
CA ASP A 121 5.35 0.67 -12.60
C ASP A 121 4.91 1.90 -13.39
N HIS A 122 5.35 2.00 -14.64
CA HIS A 122 5.02 3.13 -15.52
C HIS A 122 3.51 3.20 -15.83
N ASP A 123 2.86 2.05 -15.94
CA ASP A 123 1.42 1.94 -16.22
C ASP A 123 0.55 2.61 -15.13
N HIS A 124 1.05 2.68 -13.89
CA HIS A 124 0.37 3.34 -12.77
C HIS A 124 0.74 4.81 -12.59
N SER A 125 1.49 5.43 -13.52
CA SER A 125 1.91 6.84 -13.38
C SER A 125 0.73 7.80 -13.23
N ALA A 126 -0.36 7.57 -13.98
CA ALA A 126 -1.57 8.39 -13.87
C ALA A 126 -2.29 8.18 -12.53
N ALA A 127 -2.29 6.94 -11.99
CA ALA A 127 -2.87 6.63 -10.69
C ALA A 127 -2.09 7.30 -9.56
N ARG A 128 -0.75 7.23 -9.59
CA ARG A 128 0.10 7.96 -8.64
C ARG A 128 -0.13 9.46 -8.72
N HIS A 129 -0.17 10.04 -9.92
CA HIS A 129 -0.44 11.45 -10.08
C HIS A 129 -1.81 11.86 -9.50
N TRP A 130 -2.87 11.11 -9.81
CA TRP A 130 -4.20 11.36 -9.23
C TRP A 130 -4.16 11.25 -7.70
N LEU A 131 -3.55 10.19 -7.17
CA LEU A 131 -3.45 9.98 -5.73
C LEU A 131 -2.71 11.13 -5.04
N MET A 132 -1.65 11.65 -5.66
CA MET A 132 -0.90 12.78 -5.13
C MET A 132 -1.64 14.12 -5.21
N ASN A 133 -2.54 14.28 -6.17
CA ASN A 133 -3.47 15.40 -6.21
C ASN A 133 -4.50 15.33 -5.06
N GLN A 134 -5.01 14.14 -4.77
CA GLN A 134 -6.12 13.97 -3.83
C GLN A 134 -5.67 13.83 -2.37
N ALA A 135 -4.43 13.44 -2.13
CA ALA A 135 -3.90 13.15 -0.81
C ALA A 135 -2.42 13.53 -0.67
N GLN A 136 -1.99 13.78 0.55
CA GLN A 136 -0.59 13.90 0.91
C GLN A 136 -0.06 12.55 1.38
N LEU A 137 1.00 12.04 0.76
CA LEU A 137 1.66 10.78 1.15
C LEU A 137 2.55 11.04 2.36
N TRP A 138 2.20 10.51 3.52
CA TRP A 138 3.02 10.65 4.73
C TRP A 138 4.12 9.61 4.80
N ALA A 139 3.83 8.37 4.39
CA ALA A 139 4.82 7.30 4.44
C ALA A 139 4.66 6.28 3.32
N SER A 140 5.78 5.71 2.88
CA SER A 140 5.86 4.49 2.07
C SER A 140 6.87 3.53 2.70
N ILE A 141 6.37 2.43 3.23
CA ILE A 141 7.15 1.45 3.99
C ILE A 141 7.07 0.11 3.27
N GLN A 142 8.15 -0.30 2.64
CA GLN A 142 8.20 -1.56 1.91
C GLN A 142 8.37 -2.76 2.85
N LEU A 143 7.56 -3.80 2.66
CA LEU A 143 7.65 -5.07 3.39
C LEU A 143 8.62 -6.04 2.68
N PRO A 144 9.29 -6.94 3.43
CA PRO A 144 10.11 -7.98 2.83
C PRO A 144 9.19 -9.06 2.23
N LYS A 145 9.69 -9.76 1.19
CA LYS A 145 8.94 -10.85 0.51
C LYS A 145 8.60 -11.99 1.48
N GLU A 146 9.40 -12.15 2.53
CA GLU A 146 9.27 -13.16 3.57
C GLU A 146 7.88 -13.15 4.20
N VAL A 147 7.25 -11.97 4.33
CA VAL A 147 5.87 -11.81 4.83
C VAL A 147 4.90 -12.68 4.05
N TRP A 148 4.89 -12.54 2.73
CA TRP A 148 3.95 -13.26 1.87
C TRP A 148 4.41 -14.68 1.50
N GLN A 149 5.72 -14.94 1.62
CA GLN A 149 6.26 -16.29 1.44
C GLN A 149 5.87 -17.20 2.60
N ALA A 150 5.89 -16.70 3.84
CA ALA A 150 5.47 -17.44 5.01
C ALA A 150 3.95 -17.70 4.98
N GLU A 151 3.16 -16.64 4.82
CA GLU A 151 1.70 -16.70 4.95
C GLU A 151 1.00 -17.29 3.73
N CYS A 152 1.40 -16.87 2.53
CA CYS A 152 0.65 -17.17 1.30
C CYS A 152 1.43 -18.03 0.30
N LYS A 153 2.67 -18.40 0.61
CA LYS A 153 3.60 -19.09 -0.31
C LYS A 153 3.81 -18.33 -1.61
N THR A 154 3.73 -17.00 -1.57
CA THR A 154 3.96 -16.12 -2.73
C THR A 154 5.14 -15.19 -2.50
N GLY A 155 5.85 -14.81 -3.56
CA GLY A 155 6.96 -13.86 -3.49
C GLY A 155 6.58 -12.42 -3.82
N ILE A 156 5.32 -12.02 -3.61
CA ILE A 156 4.87 -10.65 -3.88
C ILE A 156 5.57 -9.70 -2.91
N ILE A 157 5.95 -8.51 -3.40
CA ILE A 157 6.48 -7.43 -2.56
C ILE A 157 5.38 -6.37 -2.46
N THR A 158 5.04 -6.01 -1.24
CA THR A 158 4.03 -4.98 -0.95
C THR A 158 4.65 -3.89 -0.09
N SER A 159 3.96 -2.76 -0.04
CA SER A 159 4.30 -1.63 0.83
C SER A 159 3.07 -1.19 1.59
N VAL A 160 3.27 -0.78 2.84
CA VAL A 160 2.29 0.00 3.60
C VAL A 160 2.47 1.46 3.23
N ILE A 161 1.40 2.10 2.79
CA ILE A 161 1.37 3.53 2.48
C ILE A 161 0.40 4.24 3.40
N VAL A 162 0.79 5.44 3.85
CA VAL A 162 0.00 6.28 4.74
C VAL A 162 -0.31 7.58 4.01
N PHE A 163 -1.59 7.92 3.90
CA PHE A 163 -2.06 9.15 3.25
C PHE A 163 -2.93 9.97 4.18
N GLN A 164 -2.88 11.29 4.03
CA GLN A 164 -3.92 12.17 4.50
C GLN A 164 -4.68 12.75 3.30
N LYS A 165 -6.02 12.66 3.30
CA LYS A 165 -6.82 13.27 2.24
C LYS A 165 -6.72 14.78 2.30
N ARG A 166 -6.48 15.41 1.14
CA ARG A 166 -6.41 16.87 1.04
C ARG A 166 -7.83 17.47 0.95
N GLN A 167 -7.97 18.71 1.41
CA GLN A 167 -9.17 19.51 1.17
C GLN A 167 -9.22 19.98 -0.29
N GLU A 168 -8.07 20.41 -0.81
CA GLU A 168 -7.87 20.87 -2.18
C GLU A 168 -6.55 20.29 -2.72
N PRO A 169 -6.41 20.06 -4.03
CA PRO A 169 -5.12 19.74 -4.64
C PRO A 169 -4.07 20.80 -4.32
N SER A 170 -2.83 20.40 -4.04
CA SER A 170 -1.72 21.32 -3.76
C SER A 170 -0.44 20.84 -4.45
N THR A 171 0.39 21.80 -4.84
CA THR A 171 1.69 21.62 -5.51
C THR A 171 2.88 21.78 -4.58
N ASP A 172 2.62 21.95 -3.28
CA ASP A 172 3.68 22.21 -2.33
C ASP A 172 4.55 20.97 -2.18
N ASP A 173 5.86 21.17 -2.19
CA ASP A 173 6.80 20.12 -1.82
C ASP A 173 6.65 19.79 -0.33
N TYR A 174 6.71 18.51 -0.01
CA TYR A 174 6.65 18.03 1.36
C TYR A 174 7.50 16.77 1.52
N ASN A 175 7.96 16.51 2.73
CA ASN A 175 8.76 15.32 3.03
C ASN A 175 7.87 14.08 3.09
N ILE A 176 8.42 12.92 2.70
CA ILE A 176 7.77 11.61 2.80
C ILE A 176 8.66 10.71 3.65
N PHE A 177 8.09 10.01 4.63
CA PHE A 177 8.80 8.97 5.35
C PHE A 177 8.94 7.73 4.47
N MET A 178 10.18 7.36 4.14
CA MET A 178 10.48 6.20 3.31
C MET A 178 11.26 5.18 4.14
N ALA A 179 10.79 3.94 4.19
CA ALA A 179 11.49 2.86 4.88
C ALA A 179 11.37 1.54 4.12
N MET A 180 12.33 0.64 4.35
CA MET A 180 12.30 -0.72 3.84
C MET A 180 12.63 -1.67 4.99
N ILE A 181 11.66 -2.51 5.34
CA ILE A 181 11.83 -3.56 6.34
C ILE A 181 12.67 -4.67 5.72
N GLN A 182 13.78 -5.01 6.35
CA GLN A 182 14.65 -6.12 5.99
C GLN A 182 14.26 -7.40 6.75
N HIS A 183 13.92 -7.26 8.04
CA HIS A 183 13.58 -8.37 8.91
C HIS A 183 12.20 -8.17 9.54
N CYS A 184 11.38 -9.22 9.48
CA CYS A 184 9.99 -9.20 9.95
C CYS A 184 9.73 -10.17 11.12
N GLY A 185 10.79 -10.61 11.82
CA GLY A 185 10.67 -11.56 12.94
C GLY A 185 10.49 -13.03 12.54
N TYR A 186 10.46 -13.34 11.25
CA TYR A 186 10.49 -14.72 10.73
C TYR A 186 11.12 -14.81 9.34
N ASN A 187 11.53 -16.02 8.96
CA ASN A 187 12.03 -16.29 7.60
C ASN A 187 10.93 -16.71 6.62
N SER A 188 11.27 -16.91 5.35
CA SER A 188 10.35 -17.32 4.28
C SER A 188 9.56 -18.62 4.52
N ARG A 189 9.95 -19.44 5.51
CA ARG A 189 9.22 -20.65 5.93
C ARG A 189 8.31 -20.44 7.14
N GLY A 190 8.23 -19.21 7.66
CA GLY A 190 7.49 -18.86 8.87
C GLY A 190 8.20 -19.26 10.17
N LYS A 191 9.48 -19.64 10.12
CA LYS A 191 10.24 -19.92 11.36
C LYS A 191 10.66 -18.59 11.99
N PRO A 192 10.39 -18.37 13.30
CA PRO A 192 10.80 -17.16 14.00
C PRO A 192 12.31 -16.91 13.92
N ILE A 193 12.68 -15.64 13.83
CA ILE A 193 14.05 -15.11 13.96
C ILE A 193 14.02 -13.93 14.94
N PRO A 194 15.10 -13.65 15.68
CA PRO A 194 15.12 -12.58 16.68
C PRO A 194 15.06 -11.17 16.07
N GLU A 195 15.45 -11.00 14.80
CA GLU A 195 15.51 -9.70 14.14
C GLU A 195 14.13 -9.24 13.62
N SER A 196 13.75 -8.01 13.96
CA SER A 196 12.52 -7.35 13.49
C SER A 196 12.72 -5.84 13.45
N ASP A 197 12.47 -5.23 12.29
CA ASP A 197 12.68 -3.79 12.10
C ASP A 197 11.39 -2.97 12.38
N PHE A 198 10.28 -3.63 12.73
CA PHE A 198 8.96 -3.00 12.85
C PHE A 198 8.91 -1.91 13.92
N ASP A 199 9.50 -2.15 15.09
CA ASP A 199 9.46 -1.20 16.21
C ASP A 199 10.26 0.07 15.90
N GLU A 200 11.49 -0.09 15.40
CA GLU A 200 12.36 1.02 15.00
C GLU A 200 11.70 1.88 13.90
N ILE A 201 11.10 1.23 12.89
CA ILE A 201 10.43 1.94 11.80
C ILE A 201 9.14 2.62 12.28
N ALA A 202 8.40 2.01 13.20
CA ALA A 202 7.21 2.62 13.78
C ALA A 202 7.55 3.84 14.64
N GLU A 203 8.62 3.78 15.43
CA GLU A 203 9.15 4.92 16.18
C GLU A 203 9.64 6.03 15.25
N GLY A 204 10.42 5.68 14.22
CA GLY A 204 10.87 6.64 13.21
C GLY A 204 9.71 7.33 12.49
N PHE A 205 8.65 6.59 12.15
CA PHE A 205 7.45 7.17 11.54
C PHE A 205 6.70 8.09 12.51
N ARG A 206 6.60 7.72 13.80
CA ARG A 206 5.99 8.58 14.82
C ARG A 206 6.72 9.91 14.93
N ASP A 207 8.04 9.89 15.01
CA ASP A 207 8.86 11.08 15.16
C ASP A 207 8.77 11.96 13.91
N PHE A 208 8.64 11.34 12.75
CA PHE A 208 8.39 12.04 11.49
C PHE A 208 6.97 12.60 11.38
N CYS A 209 5.94 11.91 11.90
CA CYS A 209 4.53 12.09 11.54
C CYS A 209 4.13 13.58 11.43
N PRO A 210 3.71 14.06 10.25
CA PRO A 210 3.44 15.49 10.03
C PRO A 210 2.42 16.08 11.00
N ALA A 211 1.44 15.29 11.45
CA ALA A 211 0.45 15.72 12.46
C ALA A 211 1.08 16.15 13.80
N ASN A 212 2.25 15.61 14.15
CA ASN A 212 2.97 15.95 15.37
C ASN A 212 3.75 17.27 15.24
N GLN A 213 3.96 17.77 14.02
CA GLN A 213 4.74 18.98 13.74
C GLN A 213 3.89 20.26 13.71
N THR A 214 2.56 20.16 13.73
CA THR A 214 1.62 21.31 13.66
C THR A 214 1.42 22.09 14.97
N SER A 215 2.34 22.00 15.94
CA SER A 215 2.33 22.82 17.15
C SER A 215 3.51 23.80 17.14
N SER A 216 3.42 24.88 16.36
CA SER A 216 4.29 26.07 16.46
C SER A 216 3.58 27.28 15.87
#